data_AF-A0A8H4X7F2-F1
#
_entry.id   AF-A0A8H4X7F2-F1
#
_cell.length_a   1.000
_cell.length_b   1.000
_cell.length_c   1.000
_cell.angle_alpha   90.00
_cell.angle_beta   90.00
_cell.angle_gamma   90.00
#
_symmetry.space_group_name_H-M   'P 1'
#
loop_
_entity.id
_entity.type
_entity.pdbx_description
1 polymer ?
#
loop_
_entity_poly.entity_id
_entity_poly.type
_entity_poly.pdbx_seq_one_letter_code
_entity_poly.pdbx_strand_id
1 'polypeptide(L)'
;MFGDAFNRPLIPTRLLLLGLVAGIVGADSEAPGLDRCPDYVASHAPLVWLHQDDRYMPSDLAAHIRHTTPMRDEQPISGLPSIDLENLDELNGYGDEDVALTSKEDPLTYPPWILGEAPDEKGRIHDSVPCAVILVEKSEVDIDAFYFYFYSYNEGPNITQVLEPIDRLVGDENLASGMHFGNHVGDWEHNMVRFHNGTPVGVYYSQHIDGVGYKWDDSRVNITDGRPTVYSASGSHANYPERGDQVHNAAIIDYCDQGRIWDPVQSAYFYRFNPETFTITPIISPYEHSSTEPAQNLTSWFDFTGHWGDISYSDSDPRQETVPHFGLKRFNSGPNGPRFKHLMRKGLVRDHARKMGMKEWAVNVFMSWYPCCIRGWRLWRSLGIMVVVLSAIVLAVIFGIRRYKTWRQKTAYSKLREEDIPMDELRREEEQLSAASSDDEDDYRLRQERSLHYY
;
A
#
# COMPACT_ATOMS: atom_id res chain seq x y z
N MET A 1 93.57 -6.17 -41.31
CA MET A 1 92.37 -6.95 -41.66
C MET A 1 92.15 -7.93 -40.51
N PHE A 2 90.92 -7.90 -39.98
CA PHE A 2 90.50 -8.44 -38.68
C PHE A 2 90.47 -9.97 -38.61
N GLY A 3 90.62 -10.51 -37.40
CA GLY A 3 89.90 -11.71 -36.98
C GLY A 3 90.68 -12.71 -36.15
N ASP A 4 90.93 -12.41 -34.87
CA ASP A 4 91.34 -13.40 -33.87
C ASP A 4 90.14 -14.24 -33.42
N ALA A 5 90.35 -15.56 -33.43
CA ALA A 5 89.44 -16.57 -32.94
C ALA A 5 89.64 -16.80 -31.43
N PHE A 6 88.57 -16.72 -30.64
CA PHE A 6 88.57 -17.23 -29.26
C PHE A 6 87.40 -18.19 -29.03
N ASN A 7 87.81 -19.44 -28.80
CA ASN A 7 87.02 -20.54 -28.26
C ASN A 7 86.64 -20.25 -26.80
N ARG A 8 85.37 -20.48 -26.42
CA ARG A 8 84.97 -20.70 -25.02
C ARG A 8 83.86 -21.77 -24.90
N PRO A 9 83.79 -22.51 -23.77
CA PRO A 9 83.15 -23.82 -23.69
C PRO A 9 81.72 -23.80 -23.11
N LEU A 10 81.03 -24.93 -23.32
CA LEU A 10 79.72 -25.31 -22.80
C LEU A 10 79.69 -25.47 -21.27
N ILE A 11 78.66 -24.92 -20.61
CA ILE A 11 78.26 -25.18 -19.21
C ILE A 11 76.71 -25.18 -19.15
N PRO A 12 76.06 -25.99 -18.27
CA PRO A 12 74.84 -26.72 -18.58
C PRO A 12 73.52 -26.08 -18.10
N THR A 13 72.45 -26.61 -18.67
CA THR A 13 71.04 -26.42 -18.36
C THR A 13 70.73 -26.54 -16.86
N ARG A 14 70.16 -25.48 -16.26
CA ARG A 14 69.35 -25.58 -15.04
C ARG A 14 67.95 -25.08 -15.36
N LEU A 15 66.97 -25.99 -15.28
CA LEU A 15 65.54 -25.66 -15.24
C LEU A 15 65.30 -24.76 -14.02
N LEU A 16 64.76 -23.55 -14.27
CA LEU A 16 64.17 -22.73 -13.21
C LEU A 16 62.66 -23.04 -13.19
N LEU A 17 62.22 -23.69 -12.12
CA LEU A 17 60.80 -23.80 -11.77
C LEU A 17 60.37 -22.41 -11.25
N LEU A 18 59.60 -21.67 -12.05
CA LEU A 18 58.91 -20.45 -11.59
C LEU A 18 57.64 -20.89 -10.85
N GLY A 19 57.72 -20.91 -9.52
CA GLY A 19 56.54 -21.01 -8.65
C GLY A 19 55.74 -19.72 -8.74
N LEU A 20 54.52 -19.81 -9.27
CA LEU A 20 53.55 -18.73 -9.26
C LEU A 20 52.97 -18.63 -7.85
N VAL A 21 53.54 -17.77 -7.00
CA VAL A 21 52.89 -17.37 -5.75
C VAL A 21 51.81 -16.36 -6.14
N ALA A 22 50.58 -16.83 -6.22
CA ALA A 22 49.42 -15.95 -6.20
C ALA A 22 49.39 -15.27 -4.83
N GLY A 23 49.89 -14.04 -4.77
CA GLY A 23 49.66 -13.17 -3.64
C GLY A 23 48.16 -12.91 -3.58
N ILE A 24 47.47 -13.60 -2.66
CA ILE A 24 46.20 -13.11 -2.14
C ILE A 24 46.57 -11.82 -1.43
N VAL A 25 46.38 -10.69 -2.12
CA VAL A 25 46.19 -9.42 -1.43
C VAL A 25 44.90 -9.63 -0.67
N GLY A 26 45.01 -10.02 0.59
CA GLY A 26 43.94 -9.78 1.53
C GLY A 26 43.69 -8.29 1.44
N ALA A 27 42.49 -7.92 0.97
CA ALA A 27 41.98 -6.61 1.28
C ALA A 27 41.99 -6.56 2.81
N ASP A 28 42.99 -5.87 3.37
CA ASP A 28 42.92 -5.41 4.75
C ASP A 28 41.57 -4.70 4.84
N SER A 29 40.64 -5.29 5.58
CA SER A 29 39.46 -4.57 6.02
C SER A 29 39.96 -3.53 7.01
N GLU A 30 40.42 -2.38 6.49
CA GLU A 30 40.43 -1.16 7.26
C GLU A 30 39.04 -1.03 7.86
N ALA A 31 38.97 -1.00 9.20
CA ALA A 31 37.75 -0.70 9.91
C ALA A 31 37.20 0.60 9.30
N PRO A 32 35.99 0.61 8.70
CA PRO A 32 35.53 1.76 7.97
C PRO A 32 35.28 2.86 9.00
N GLY A 33 36.16 3.86 8.99
CA GLY A 33 35.90 5.12 9.62
C GLY A 33 34.61 5.65 9.01
N LEU A 34 33.53 5.54 9.78
CA LEU A 34 32.41 6.46 9.73
C LEU A 34 31.90 6.77 8.33
N ASP A 35 31.22 5.79 7.76
CA ASP A 35 30.65 5.86 6.43
C ASP A 35 29.80 7.12 6.28
N ARG A 36 30.06 7.89 5.22
CA ARG A 36 29.44 9.19 4.95
C ARG A 36 28.36 9.03 3.90
N CYS A 37 27.25 9.75 4.05
CA CYS A 37 26.21 9.79 3.03
C CYS A 37 26.78 10.34 1.69
N PRO A 38 26.60 9.65 0.56
CA PRO A 38 27.10 10.14 -0.73
C PRO A 38 26.46 11.47 -1.14
N ASP A 39 27.27 12.41 -1.65
CA ASP A 39 26.81 13.77 -1.98
C ASP A 39 25.64 13.78 -2.99
N TYR A 40 25.57 12.79 -3.89
CA TYR A 40 24.48 12.67 -4.86
C TYR A 40 23.11 12.42 -4.22
N VAL A 41 23.07 11.88 -3.00
CA VAL A 41 21.82 11.67 -2.25
C VAL A 41 21.22 13.02 -1.86
N ALA A 42 22.05 13.97 -1.44
CA ALA A 42 21.58 15.32 -1.11
C ALA A 42 21.32 16.15 -2.38
N SER A 43 22.17 16.05 -3.40
CA SER A 43 22.01 16.86 -4.62
C SER A 43 20.81 16.46 -5.49
N HIS A 44 20.25 15.26 -5.29
CA HIS A 44 19.02 14.80 -5.95
C HIS A 44 17.88 14.55 -4.94
N ALA A 45 18.02 15.04 -3.71
CA ALA A 45 16.97 14.93 -2.70
C ALA A 45 15.71 15.67 -3.15
N PRO A 46 14.51 15.21 -2.77
CA PRO A 46 13.27 15.91 -3.11
C PRO A 46 13.23 17.34 -2.55
N LEU A 47 12.57 18.24 -3.28
CA LEU A 47 12.17 19.58 -2.83
C LEU A 47 10.66 19.58 -2.65
N VAL A 48 10.20 19.87 -1.43
CA VAL A 48 8.79 19.71 -1.06
C VAL A 48 8.13 21.08 -0.98
N TRP A 49 7.15 21.33 -1.85
CA TRP A 49 6.21 22.43 -1.68
C TRP A 49 5.15 22.04 -0.67
N LEU A 50 5.11 22.74 0.44
CA LEU A 50 4.06 22.67 1.45
C LEU A 50 2.88 23.53 1.00
N HIS A 51 1.66 23.05 1.28
CA HIS A 51 0.46 23.77 0.91
C HIS A 51 0.37 25.13 1.64
N GLN A 52 -0.02 26.21 0.95
CA GLN A 52 0.07 27.57 1.49
C GLN A 52 -0.81 27.81 2.74
N ASP A 53 -1.94 27.12 2.80
CA ASP A 53 -2.94 27.23 3.85
C ASP A 53 -2.80 26.12 4.91
N ASP A 54 -1.83 25.22 4.74
CA ASP A 54 -1.55 24.20 5.74
C ASP A 54 -0.97 24.85 6.99
N ARG A 55 -1.40 24.37 8.15
CA ARG A 55 -0.91 24.81 9.47
C ARG A 55 -0.02 23.77 10.12
N TYR A 56 0.00 22.54 9.60
CA TYR A 56 0.76 21.42 10.15
C TYR A 56 2.06 21.30 9.36
N MET A 57 3.10 21.93 9.90
CA MET A 57 4.41 21.97 9.27
C MET A 57 5.26 20.76 9.70
N PRO A 58 6.36 20.45 8.98
CA PRO A 58 7.30 19.42 9.39
C PRO A 58 7.72 19.62 10.85
N SER A 59 7.77 18.52 11.61
CA SER A 59 7.85 18.54 13.07
C SER A 59 9.07 17.79 13.61
N ASP A 60 9.68 18.30 14.68
CA ASP A 60 10.82 17.66 15.34
C ASP A 60 10.43 16.32 15.99
N LEU A 61 11.15 15.24 15.66
CA LEU A 61 10.90 13.91 16.21
C LEU A 61 11.04 13.89 17.75
N ALA A 62 12.09 14.54 18.29
CA ALA A 62 12.36 14.52 19.72
C ALA A 62 11.33 15.35 20.50
N ALA A 63 10.88 16.49 19.94
CA ALA A 63 9.83 17.31 20.51
C ALA A 63 8.52 16.55 20.57
N HIS A 64 8.17 15.84 19.50
CA HIS A 64 6.97 14.99 19.48
C HIS A 64 6.95 14.02 20.66
N ILE A 65 8.03 13.27 20.88
CA ILE A 65 8.13 12.32 22.01
C ILE A 65 7.93 13.05 23.35
N ARG A 66 8.55 14.23 23.55
CA ARG A 66 8.39 15.04 24.78
C ARG A 66 6.94 15.46 25.04
N HIS A 67 6.09 15.53 24.02
CA HIS A 67 4.66 15.88 24.15
C HIS A 67 3.73 14.67 24.21
N THR A 68 4.28 13.46 24.33
CA THR A 68 3.50 12.21 24.41
C THR A 68 3.78 11.42 25.68
N THR A 69 2.84 10.56 26.05
CA THR A 69 2.93 9.61 27.14
C THR A 69 2.78 8.21 26.54
N PRO A 70 3.76 7.30 26.72
CA PRO A 70 3.59 5.91 26.32
C PRO A 70 2.41 5.26 27.03
N MET A 71 1.43 4.79 26.24
CA MET A 71 0.24 4.11 26.74
C MET A 71 0.09 2.75 26.08
N ARG A 72 -0.54 1.83 26.81
CA ARG A 72 -1.04 0.56 26.30
C ARG A 72 -2.45 0.36 26.83
N ASP A 73 -3.37 -0.10 25.98
CA ASP A 73 -4.78 -0.29 26.35
C ASP A 73 -5.39 0.98 26.99
N GLU A 74 -5.05 2.16 26.44
CA GLU A 74 -5.45 3.49 26.93
C GLU A 74 -4.97 3.82 28.35
N GLN A 75 -4.00 3.08 28.90
CA GLN A 75 -3.43 3.32 30.23
C GLN A 75 -1.93 3.67 30.14
N PRO A 76 -1.45 4.66 30.91
CA PRO A 76 -0.02 4.98 30.98
C PRO A 76 0.81 3.79 31.47
N ILE A 77 1.91 3.50 30.78
CA ILE A 77 2.86 2.47 31.19
C ILE A 77 3.64 2.99 32.41
N SER A 78 3.60 2.23 33.51
CA SER A 78 4.22 2.62 34.78
C SER A 78 5.68 2.15 34.89
N GLY A 79 6.50 2.94 35.58
CA GLY A 79 7.88 2.58 35.91
C GLY A 79 8.89 2.73 34.77
N LEU A 80 8.53 3.46 33.71
CA LEU A 80 9.44 3.77 32.60
C LEU A 80 10.50 4.79 33.02
N PRO A 81 11.74 4.69 32.47
CA PRO A 81 12.69 5.80 32.50
C PRO A 81 12.19 6.98 31.65
N SER A 82 12.98 8.06 31.60
CA SER A 82 12.74 9.09 30.59
C SER A 82 12.91 8.47 29.20
N ILE A 83 11.91 8.63 28.34
CA ILE A 83 11.90 8.09 26.98
C ILE A 83 12.21 9.21 25.97
N ASP A 84 13.13 8.94 25.06
CA ASP A 84 13.52 9.82 23.95
C ASP A 84 13.97 8.99 22.72
N LEU A 85 14.66 9.62 21.76
CA LEU A 85 15.11 8.95 20.53
C LEU A 85 16.24 7.93 20.74
N GLU A 86 16.92 7.93 21.88
CA GLU A 86 18.02 7.00 22.22
C GLU A 86 17.51 5.68 22.78
N ASN A 87 16.32 5.64 23.36
CA ASN A 87 15.78 4.48 24.06
C ASN A 87 14.28 4.19 23.83
N LEU A 88 13.66 4.78 22.81
CA LEU A 88 12.25 4.55 22.42
C LEU A 88 11.89 3.06 22.25
N ASP A 89 12.80 2.25 21.73
CA ASP A 89 12.64 0.80 21.52
C ASP A 89 12.50 0.01 22.82
N GLU A 90 12.89 0.55 23.98
CA GLU A 90 12.61 -0.07 25.28
C GLU A 90 11.10 -0.29 25.48
N LEU A 91 10.27 0.55 24.86
CA LEU A 91 8.81 0.42 24.89
C LEU A 91 8.31 -0.87 24.24
N ASN A 92 9.06 -1.46 23.31
CA ASN A 92 8.68 -2.70 22.65
C ASN A 92 8.48 -3.84 23.67
N GLY A 93 9.30 -3.85 24.74
CA GLY A 93 9.17 -4.81 25.85
C GLY A 93 7.85 -4.75 26.63
N TYR A 94 7.03 -3.73 26.39
CA TYR A 94 5.76 -3.50 27.09
C TYR A 94 4.52 -3.81 26.24
N GLY A 95 4.67 -4.18 24.97
CA GLY A 95 3.55 -4.54 24.10
C GLY A 95 3.77 -4.36 22.60
N ASP A 96 5.00 -4.11 22.14
CA ASP A 96 5.32 -3.90 20.73
C ASP A 96 4.35 -2.92 20.03
N GLU A 97 3.63 -3.39 19.00
CA GLU A 97 2.67 -2.64 18.21
C GLU A 97 1.44 -2.17 19.02
N ASP A 98 1.18 -2.72 20.21
CA ASP A 98 0.08 -2.29 21.09
C ASP A 98 0.42 -1.02 21.92
N VAL A 99 1.67 -0.54 21.85
CA VAL A 99 2.10 0.67 22.56
C VAL A 99 1.90 1.90 21.68
N ALA A 100 1.37 2.97 22.26
CA ALA A 100 1.09 4.23 21.59
C ALA A 100 1.77 5.41 22.29
N LEU A 101 2.34 6.32 21.50
CA LEU A 101 2.80 7.63 21.94
C LEU A 101 1.61 8.59 22.02
N THR A 102 0.73 8.39 23.01
CA THR A 102 -0.50 9.16 23.16
C THR A 102 -0.21 10.60 23.56
N SER A 103 -0.89 11.57 22.94
CA SER A 103 -0.71 12.98 23.27
C SER A 103 -0.99 13.31 24.74
N LYS A 104 -0.18 14.20 25.33
CA LYS A 104 -0.42 14.77 26.68
C LYS A 104 -1.55 15.79 26.71
N GLU A 105 -1.88 16.37 25.56
CA GLU A 105 -2.86 17.45 25.42
C GLU A 105 -3.95 17.01 24.44
N ASP A 106 -5.16 17.56 24.58
CA ASP A 106 -6.21 17.29 23.59
C ASP A 106 -5.81 17.92 22.24
N PRO A 107 -5.63 17.15 21.16
CA PRO A 107 -5.22 17.68 19.87
C PRO A 107 -6.22 18.70 19.29
N LEU A 108 -7.49 18.64 19.71
CA LEU A 108 -8.51 19.62 19.30
C LEU A 108 -8.34 21.01 19.94
N THR A 109 -7.44 21.15 20.92
CA THR A 109 -7.07 22.46 21.46
C THR A 109 -5.97 23.14 20.64
N TYR A 110 -5.45 22.46 19.60
CA TYR A 110 -4.37 22.91 18.72
C TYR A 110 -3.13 23.39 19.48
N PRO A 111 -2.53 22.53 20.33
CA PRO A 111 -1.36 22.92 21.09
C PRO A 111 -0.19 23.27 20.16
N PRO A 112 0.67 24.26 20.48
CA PRO A 112 1.67 24.75 19.51
C PRO A 112 2.60 23.69 18.92
N TRP A 113 2.92 22.63 19.66
CA TRP A 113 3.84 21.57 19.21
C TRP A 113 3.30 20.71 18.05
N ILE A 114 1.98 20.68 17.83
CA ILE A 114 1.41 19.95 16.67
C ILE A 114 1.54 20.71 15.36
N LEU A 115 1.83 22.01 15.41
CA LEU A 115 1.92 22.87 14.23
C LEU A 115 3.27 22.77 13.51
N GLY A 116 4.28 22.16 14.14
CA GLY A 116 5.63 22.04 13.58
C GLY A 116 6.35 23.38 13.39
N GLU A 117 7.38 23.37 12.55
CA GLU A 117 8.19 24.55 12.22
C GLU A 117 8.14 24.84 10.72
N ALA A 118 7.73 26.04 10.36
CA ALA A 118 7.69 26.45 8.96
C ALA A 118 9.12 26.72 8.42
N PRO A 119 9.43 26.31 7.17
CA PRO A 119 10.72 26.61 6.56
C PRO A 119 10.89 28.11 6.26
N ASP A 120 12.14 28.57 6.26
CA ASP A 120 12.56 29.88 5.78
C ASP A 120 12.45 30.01 4.25
N GLU A 121 12.73 31.19 3.70
CA GLU A 121 12.68 31.44 2.24
C GLU A 121 13.63 30.55 1.41
N LYS A 122 14.62 29.93 2.05
CA LYS A 122 15.57 29.00 1.43
C LYS A 122 15.21 27.53 1.66
N GLY A 123 14.05 27.28 2.26
CA GLY A 123 13.57 25.93 2.56
C GLY A 123 14.16 25.32 3.81
N ARG A 124 14.82 26.08 4.69
CA ARG A 124 15.45 25.54 5.90
C ARG A 124 14.54 25.63 7.12
N ILE A 125 14.59 24.58 7.92
CA ILE A 125 14.05 24.51 9.29
C ILE A 125 15.27 24.56 10.22
N HIS A 126 15.26 25.43 11.23
CA HIS A 126 16.44 25.78 12.02
C HIS A 126 16.50 25.06 13.36
N ASP A 127 15.37 24.95 14.05
CA ASP A 127 15.32 24.46 15.43
C ASP A 127 14.76 23.03 15.56
N SER A 128 14.28 22.46 14.46
CA SER A 128 13.66 21.14 14.39
C SER A 128 14.40 20.21 13.41
N VAL A 129 14.43 18.91 13.71
CA VAL A 129 14.90 17.85 12.80
C VAL A 129 13.71 16.98 12.38
N PRO A 130 12.97 17.34 11.32
CA PRO A 130 11.76 16.64 10.89
C PRO A 130 11.99 15.56 9.82
N CYS A 131 13.23 15.34 9.40
CA CYS A 131 13.56 14.40 8.34
C CYS A 131 14.54 13.32 8.79
N ALA A 132 14.33 12.11 8.29
CA ALA A 132 15.30 11.02 8.38
C ALA A 132 15.58 10.46 6.99
N VAL A 133 16.85 10.42 6.60
CA VAL A 133 17.33 9.84 5.35
C VAL A 133 17.89 8.46 5.63
N ILE A 134 17.31 7.42 5.02
CA ILE A 134 17.75 6.03 5.19
C ILE A 134 18.22 5.49 3.85
N LEU A 135 19.49 5.10 3.77
CA LEU A 135 20.09 4.46 2.60
C LEU A 135 19.92 2.95 2.66
N VAL A 136 19.35 2.38 1.61
CA VAL A 136 19.18 0.94 1.43
C VAL A 136 20.01 0.49 0.23
N GLU A 137 21.14 -0.14 0.50
CA GLU A 137 22.03 -0.71 -0.52
C GLU A 137 21.43 -2.02 -1.04
N LYS A 138 21.02 -2.03 -2.31
CA LYS A 138 20.43 -3.21 -2.97
C LYS A 138 21.48 -4.07 -3.66
N SER A 139 22.52 -3.44 -4.18
CA SER A 139 23.68 -4.04 -4.84
C SER A 139 24.88 -3.08 -4.71
N GLU A 140 26.04 -3.45 -5.26
CA GLU A 140 27.20 -2.56 -5.34
C GLU A 140 26.94 -1.26 -6.14
N VAL A 141 25.88 -1.24 -6.96
CA VAL A 141 25.56 -0.11 -7.85
C VAL A 141 24.17 0.48 -7.62
N ASP A 142 23.25 -0.25 -6.98
CA ASP A 142 21.87 0.21 -6.78
C ASP A 142 21.63 0.58 -5.32
N ILE A 143 21.23 1.84 -5.09
CA ILE A 143 20.90 2.38 -3.76
C ILE A 143 19.52 3.01 -3.81
N ASP A 144 18.67 2.67 -2.85
CA ASP A 144 17.43 3.41 -2.58
C ASP A 144 17.67 4.36 -1.41
N ALA A 145 17.54 5.67 -1.64
CA ALA A 145 17.53 6.66 -0.57
C ALA A 145 16.07 7.01 -0.23
N PHE A 146 15.65 6.70 0.99
CA PHE A 146 14.35 7.08 1.52
C PHE A 146 14.49 8.39 2.27
N TYR A 147 13.62 9.35 1.98
CA TYR A 147 13.54 10.65 2.66
C TYR A 147 12.22 10.67 3.43
N PHE A 148 12.27 10.31 4.71
CA PHE A 148 11.10 10.31 5.58
C PHE A 148 10.85 11.70 6.13
N TYR A 149 9.58 12.10 6.15
CA TYR A 149 9.08 13.38 6.65
C TYR A 149 8.17 13.11 7.82
N PHE A 150 8.39 13.82 8.91
CA PHE A 150 7.59 13.69 10.11
C PHE A 150 6.74 14.93 10.35
N TYR A 151 5.46 14.72 10.64
CA TYR A 151 4.54 15.76 11.08
C TYR A 151 3.92 15.31 12.40
N SER A 152 3.78 16.22 13.37
CA SER A 152 3.20 15.87 14.68
C SER A 152 1.69 15.63 14.64
N TYR A 153 1.03 15.99 13.54
CA TYR A 153 -0.40 15.83 13.38
C TYR A 153 -0.77 15.78 11.90
N ASN A 154 -1.62 14.84 11.53
CA ASN A 154 -2.30 14.76 10.24
C ASN A 154 -3.74 15.22 10.43
N GLU A 155 -4.15 16.23 9.67
CA GLU A 155 -5.57 16.59 9.53
C GLU A 155 -6.13 15.94 8.27
N GLY A 156 -7.02 14.98 8.45
CA GLY A 156 -7.59 14.24 7.33
C GLY A 156 -8.58 15.06 6.50
N PRO A 157 -9.16 14.52 5.43
CA PRO A 157 -10.08 15.27 4.58
C PRO A 157 -11.36 15.69 5.30
N ASN A 158 -11.91 16.86 4.96
CA ASN A 158 -13.28 17.24 5.31
C ASN A 158 -14.26 16.96 4.16
N ILE A 159 -15.56 17.23 4.37
CA ILE A 159 -16.60 16.94 3.37
C ILE A 159 -16.40 17.65 2.03
N THR A 160 -15.72 18.79 2.01
CA THR A 160 -15.45 19.55 0.76
C THR A 160 -14.41 18.85 -0.11
N GLN A 161 -13.66 17.90 0.45
CA GLN A 161 -12.67 17.07 -0.23
C GLN A 161 -13.25 15.75 -0.73
N VAL A 162 -14.58 15.65 -0.87
CA VAL A 162 -15.24 14.44 -1.39
C VAL A 162 -15.92 14.75 -2.71
N LEU A 163 -15.69 13.92 -3.73
CA LEU A 163 -16.26 14.07 -5.07
C LEU A 163 -17.77 13.74 -5.11
N GLU A 164 -18.48 14.45 -5.98
CA GLU A 164 -19.86 14.08 -6.34
C GLU A 164 -19.91 12.68 -6.97
N PRO A 165 -20.83 11.78 -6.54
CA PRO A 165 -21.94 12.01 -5.62
C PRO A 165 -21.71 11.44 -4.20
N ILE A 166 -20.48 11.02 -3.89
CA ILE A 166 -20.15 10.42 -2.59
C ILE A 166 -20.28 11.48 -1.48
N ASP A 167 -19.97 12.73 -1.79
CA ASP A 167 -20.23 13.90 -0.94
C ASP A 167 -21.65 13.89 -0.32
N ARG A 168 -22.68 13.57 -1.11
CA ARG A 168 -24.08 13.51 -0.66
C ARG A 168 -24.41 12.29 0.19
N LEU A 169 -23.63 11.21 0.07
CA LEU A 169 -23.79 10.00 0.89
C LEU A 169 -23.07 10.13 2.23
N VAL A 170 -22.11 11.05 2.31
CA VAL A 170 -21.30 11.34 3.49
C VAL A 170 -21.84 12.59 4.23
N GLY A 171 -22.51 13.52 3.56
CA GLY A 171 -23.03 14.75 4.17
C GLY A 171 -24.38 14.57 4.90
N ASP A 172 -24.34 14.27 6.20
CA ASP A 172 -25.42 14.61 7.15
C ASP A 172 -25.18 16.03 7.73
N GLU A 173 -26.15 16.63 8.42
CA GLU A 173 -26.07 18.00 8.98
C GLU A 173 -24.84 18.21 9.89
N ASN A 174 -24.36 17.15 10.58
CA ASN A 174 -23.12 17.20 11.39
C ASN A 174 -21.83 17.21 10.55
N LEU A 175 -21.86 16.64 9.33
CA LEU A 175 -20.73 16.54 8.41
C LEU A 175 -20.48 17.82 7.60
N ALA A 176 -21.46 18.74 7.58
CA ALA A 176 -21.31 20.09 7.02
C ALA A 176 -20.58 21.08 7.96
N SER A 177 -20.18 20.65 9.16
CA SER A 177 -19.57 21.51 10.19
C SER A 177 -18.10 21.91 9.94
N GLY A 178 -17.50 21.49 8.81
CA GLY A 178 -16.06 21.66 8.56
C GLY A 178 -15.21 20.64 9.32
N MET A 179 -15.80 19.55 9.83
CA MET A 179 -15.09 18.49 10.51
C MET A 179 -14.22 17.67 9.56
N HIS A 180 -13.00 17.38 10.00
CA HIS A 180 -12.03 16.56 9.28
C HIS A 180 -12.05 15.11 9.81
N PHE A 181 -11.95 14.14 8.90
CA PHE A 181 -12.01 12.70 9.20
C PHE A 181 -10.70 12.00 8.87
N GLY A 182 -10.30 11.06 9.71
CA GLY A 182 -9.03 10.36 9.60
C GLY A 182 -7.86 11.13 10.22
N ASN A 183 -8.12 12.06 11.13
CA ASN A 183 -7.08 12.78 11.86
C ASN A 183 -6.28 11.81 12.72
N HIS A 184 -4.99 12.05 12.88
CA HIS A 184 -4.17 11.33 13.85
C HIS A 184 -3.01 12.18 14.32
N VAL A 185 -2.63 11.98 15.59
CA VAL A 185 -1.37 12.48 16.12
C VAL A 185 -0.25 11.67 15.50
N GLY A 186 0.82 12.36 15.12
CA GLY A 186 1.99 11.84 14.43
C GLY A 186 1.68 11.35 13.00
N ASP A 187 2.62 11.58 12.09
CA ASP A 187 2.45 11.22 10.69
C ASP A 187 3.81 11.00 10.02
N TRP A 188 3.89 9.95 9.20
CA TRP A 188 5.10 9.50 8.51
C TRP A 188 4.86 9.40 7.01
N GLU A 189 5.33 10.41 6.30
CA GLU A 189 5.32 10.49 4.86
C GLU A 189 6.74 10.30 4.30
N HIS A 190 6.88 9.97 3.01
CA HIS A 190 8.20 9.85 2.41
C HIS A 190 8.22 9.90 0.88
N ASN A 191 9.37 10.32 0.37
CA ASN A 191 9.79 9.97 -0.97
C ASN A 191 10.90 8.91 -0.93
N MET A 192 11.12 8.24 -2.05
CA MET A 192 12.33 7.45 -2.25
C MET A 192 12.89 7.76 -3.63
N VAL A 193 14.21 7.95 -3.71
CA VAL A 193 14.93 8.05 -4.99
C VAL A 193 15.81 6.82 -5.14
N ARG A 194 15.67 6.14 -6.28
CA ARG A 194 16.54 5.03 -6.66
C ARG A 194 17.69 5.55 -7.49
N PHE A 195 18.89 5.18 -7.11
CA PHE A 195 20.12 5.49 -7.82
C PHE A 195 20.70 4.22 -8.44
N HIS A 196 21.23 4.37 -9.65
CA HIS A 196 22.08 3.38 -10.31
C HIS A 196 23.42 4.03 -10.59
N ASN A 197 24.49 3.53 -9.96
CA ASN A 197 25.84 4.09 -10.02
C ASN A 197 25.87 5.60 -9.72
N GLY A 198 25.17 6.02 -8.66
CA GLY A 198 25.04 7.41 -8.24
C GLY A 198 24.13 8.30 -9.11
N THR A 199 23.57 7.78 -10.21
CA THR A 199 22.64 8.51 -11.08
C THR A 199 21.20 8.17 -10.71
N PRO A 200 20.30 9.14 -10.48
CA PRO A 200 18.91 8.83 -10.17
C PRO A 200 18.18 8.23 -11.37
N VAL A 201 17.45 7.14 -11.17
CA VAL A 201 16.72 6.40 -12.21
C VAL A 201 15.22 6.31 -11.95
N GLY A 202 14.77 6.63 -10.74
CA GLY A 202 13.35 6.67 -10.40
C GLY A 202 13.08 7.34 -9.06
N VAL A 203 11.83 7.77 -8.89
CA VAL A 203 11.34 8.42 -7.68
C VAL A 203 9.98 7.84 -7.30
N TYR A 204 9.76 7.64 -6.01
CA TYR A 204 8.51 7.22 -5.40
C TYR A 204 7.94 8.36 -4.56
N TYR A 205 6.62 8.53 -4.62
CA TYR A 205 5.84 9.49 -3.86
C TYR A 205 4.84 8.73 -2.97
N SER A 206 4.97 8.83 -1.64
CA SER A 206 4.00 8.23 -0.72
C SER A 206 2.66 8.95 -0.78
N GLN A 207 1.58 8.19 -0.74
CA GLN A 207 0.21 8.70 -0.72
C GLN A 207 -0.57 7.86 0.28
N HIS A 208 -0.71 8.38 1.50
CA HIS A 208 -1.40 7.70 2.59
C HIS A 208 -0.78 6.32 2.87
N ILE A 209 -1.55 5.24 2.66
CA ILE A 209 -1.12 3.86 2.89
C ILE A 209 -0.27 3.25 1.75
N ASP A 210 -0.21 3.91 0.59
CA ASP A 210 0.49 3.41 -0.60
C ASP A 210 1.30 4.53 -1.28
N GLY A 211 1.41 4.51 -2.61
CA GLY A 211 2.03 5.57 -3.37
C GLY A 211 2.32 5.19 -4.81
N VAL A 212 2.96 6.09 -5.53
CA VAL A 212 3.22 5.92 -6.97
C VAL A 212 4.70 6.14 -7.27
N GLY A 213 5.26 5.26 -8.11
CA GLY A 213 6.63 5.34 -8.58
C GLY A 213 6.69 5.76 -10.04
N TYR A 214 7.63 6.64 -10.35
CA TYR A 214 7.91 7.13 -11.70
C TYR A 214 9.38 6.91 -12.05
N LYS A 215 9.66 6.71 -13.34
CA LYS A 215 11.03 6.82 -13.84
C LYS A 215 11.48 8.28 -13.69
N TRP A 216 12.78 8.47 -13.53
CA TRP A 216 13.33 9.82 -13.34
C TRP A 216 13.05 10.76 -14.51
N ASP A 217 12.95 10.21 -15.73
CA ASP A 217 12.67 10.93 -16.98
C ASP A 217 11.18 10.94 -17.37
N ASP A 218 10.27 10.50 -16.49
CA ASP A 218 8.82 10.57 -16.73
C ASP A 218 8.37 12.03 -16.81
N SER A 219 7.52 12.36 -17.78
CA SER A 219 7.04 13.74 -18.00
C SER A 219 6.29 14.36 -16.82
N ARG A 220 5.80 13.55 -15.89
CA ARG A 220 5.12 14.01 -14.67
C ARG A 220 6.11 14.42 -13.57
N VAL A 221 7.35 13.96 -13.63
CA VAL A 221 8.37 14.29 -12.63
C VAL A 221 9.06 15.59 -13.03
N ASN A 222 8.78 16.66 -12.30
CA ASN A 222 9.45 17.93 -12.51
C ASN A 222 10.80 17.98 -11.76
N ILE A 223 11.90 18.14 -12.49
CA ILE A 223 13.25 18.24 -11.92
C ILE A 223 13.70 19.71 -11.94
N THR A 224 14.01 20.25 -10.77
CA THR A 224 14.57 21.60 -10.60
C THR A 224 15.97 21.47 -9.99
N ASP A 225 17.00 21.96 -10.67
CA ASP A 225 18.39 21.89 -10.21
C ASP A 225 18.87 20.47 -9.81
N GLY A 226 18.42 19.47 -10.57
CA GLY A 226 18.73 18.05 -10.30
C GLY A 226 17.84 17.40 -9.23
N ARG A 227 16.90 18.13 -8.64
CA ARG A 227 16.06 17.67 -7.54
C ARG A 227 14.59 17.51 -7.97
N PRO A 228 13.92 16.41 -7.61
CA PRO A 228 12.53 16.19 -7.95
C PRO A 228 11.65 17.08 -7.09
N THR A 229 10.68 17.73 -7.73
CA THR A 229 9.67 18.54 -7.05
C THR A 229 8.59 17.61 -6.49
N VAL A 230 8.15 17.91 -5.29
CA VAL A 230 7.07 17.24 -4.58
C VAL A 230 6.09 18.29 -4.11
N TYR A 231 4.80 18.00 -4.19
CA TYR A 231 3.74 18.82 -3.61
C TYR A 231 3.09 18.02 -2.49
N SER A 232 3.21 18.51 -1.26
CA SER A 232 2.58 17.93 -0.08
C SER A 232 1.14 18.41 0.00
N ALA A 233 0.20 17.48 0.19
CA ALA A 233 -1.21 17.78 0.34
C ALA A 233 -1.49 18.47 1.67
N SER A 234 -2.44 19.42 1.66
CA SER A 234 -2.87 20.12 2.87
C SER A 234 -3.44 19.15 3.90
N GLY A 235 -2.87 19.12 5.10
CA GLY A 235 -3.32 18.35 6.26
C GLY A 235 -2.99 16.86 6.22
N SER A 236 -3.15 16.19 5.07
CA SER A 236 -2.85 14.75 4.92
C SER A 236 -1.39 14.47 4.57
N HIS A 237 -0.65 15.49 4.13
CA HIS A 237 0.76 15.45 3.75
C HIS A 237 1.14 14.42 2.66
N ALA A 238 0.15 13.81 2.01
CA ALA A 238 0.39 12.91 0.89
C ALA A 238 1.17 13.63 -0.21
N ASN A 239 2.12 12.91 -0.82
CA ASN A 239 3.11 13.48 -1.71
C ASN A 239 2.72 13.24 -3.17
N TYR A 240 2.75 14.30 -3.97
CA TYR A 240 2.37 14.26 -5.37
C TYR A 240 3.43 14.91 -6.27
N PRO A 241 3.59 14.41 -7.52
CA PRO A 241 4.49 15.02 -8.49
C PRO A 241 3.91 16.31 -9.12
N GLU A 242 2.61 16.55 -8.94
CA GLU A 242 1.88 17.68 -9.54
C GLU A 242 1.00 18.38 -8.51
N ARG A 243 0.79 19.69 -8.71
CA ARG A 243 -0.15 20.50 -7.94
C ARG A 243 -1.60 20.28 -8.39
N GLY A 244 -2.54 20.85 -7.64
CA GLY A 244 -3.97 20.81 -7.92
C GLY A 244 -4.68 19.73 -7.12
N ASP A 245 -5.84 19.33 -7.63
CA ASP A 245 -6.73 18.39 -6.97
C ASP A 245 -6.30 16.95 -7.29
N GLN A 246 -5.82 16.24 -6.29
CA GLN A 246 -5.32 14.87 -6.41
C GLN A 246 -6.35 13.88 -5.88
N VAL A 247 -6.98 13.14 -6.78
CA VAL A 247 -8.02 12.18 -6.41
C VAL A 247 -7.41 10.87 -5.94
N HIS A 248 -7.69 10.48 -4.69
CA HIS A 248 -7.29 9.21 -4.11
C HIS A 248 -8.51 8.46 -3.56
N ASN A 249 -8.35 7.14 -3.35
CA ASN A 249 -9.41 6.24 -2.89
C ASN A 249 -10.75 6.41 -3.64
N ALA A 250 -10.66 6.72 -4.94
CA ALA A 250 -11.73 6.96 -5.91
C ALA A 250 -12.63 8.19 -5.72
N ALA A 251 -12.66 8.80 -4.54
CA ALA A 251 -13.61 9.87 -4.24
C ALA A 251 -13.09 10.97 -3.32
N ILE A 252 -11.90 10.84 -2.77
CA ILE A 252 -11.33 11.83 -1.84
C ILE A 252 -10.31 12.68 -2.60
N ILE A 253 -10.23 13.96 -2.28
CA ILE A 253 -9.37 14.94 -2.93
C ILE A 253 -8.34 15.44 -1.92
N ASP A 254 -7.07 15.28 -2.27
CA ASP A 254 -5.96 15.99 -1.65
C ASP A 254 -5.71 17.29 -2.43
N TYR A 255 -5.57 18.40 -1.71
CA TYR A 255 -5.24 19.69 -2.32
C TYR A 255 -3.75 19.97 -2.21
N CYS A 256 -3.11 20.14 -3.36
CA CYS A 256 -1.68 20.42 -3.47
C CYS A 256 -1.46 21.78 -4.13
N ASP A 257 -0.60 22.63 -3.58
CA ASP A 257 -0.25 23.91 -4.20
C ASP A 257 1.24 24.25 -4.02
N GLN A 258 1.63 25.50 -4.31
CA GLN A 258 3.01 25.97 -4.24
C GLN A 258 3.16 27.05 -3.17
N GLY A 259 2.86 26.70 -1.92
CA GLY A 259 3.04 27.57 -0.77
C GLY A 259 4.52 27.80 -0.44
N ARG A 260 5.01 27.16 0.61
CA ARG A 260 6.42 27.29 1.05
C ARG A 260 7.23 26.12 0.54
N ILE A 261 8.40 26.40 -0.03
CA ILE A 261 9.35 25.33 -0.35
C ILE A 261 10.07 24.89 0.92
N TRP A 262 10.26 23.59 1.09
CA TRP A 262 11.02 22.95 2.14
C TRP A 262 12.10 22.07 1.51
N ASP A 263 13.30 22.15 2.06
CA ASP A 263 14.43 21.29 1.74
C ASP A 263 14.69 20.33 2.91
N PRO A 264 14.20 19.07 2.84
CA PRO A 264 14.26 18.15 3.97
C PRO A 264 15.69 17.82 4.41
N VAL A 265 16.64 17.75 3.47
CA VAL A 265 17.99 17.27 3.78
C VAL A 265 18.89 18.30 4.44
N GLN A 266 18.44 19.56 4.56
CA GLN A 266 19.16 20.60 5.32
C GLN A 266 18.98 20.47 6.84
N SER A 267 17.96 19.75 7.30
CA SER A 267 17.78 19.36 8.71
C SER A 267 17.26 17.92 8.78
N ALA A 268 18.20 16.96 8.72
CA ALA A 268 17.87 15.54 8.68
C ALA A 268 18.90 14.69 9.44
N TYR A 269 18.40 13.60 10.02
CA TYR A 269 19.25 12.49 10.44
C TYR A 269 19.59 11.60 9.24
N PHE A 270 20.81 11.06 9.18
CA PHE A 270 21.25 10.20 8.08
C PHE A 270 21.65 8.82 8.60
N TYR A 271 21.16 7.78 7.92
CA TYR A 271 21.40 6.40 8.30
C TYR A 271 21.69 5.49 7.11
N ARG A 272 22.45 4.44 7.36
CA ARG A 272 22.49 3.25 6.53
C ARG A 272 21.62 2.17 7.14
N PHE A 273 20.83 1.49 6.31
CA PHE A 273 20.03 0.34 6.69
C PHE A 273 20.82 -0.97 6.52
N ASN A 274 20.78 -1.83 7.53
CA ASN A 274 21.29 -3.20 7.46
C ASN A 274 20.11 -4.18 7.22
N PRO A 275 20.06 -4.84 6.05
CA PRO A 275 18.96 -5.75 5.73
C PRO A 275 18.98 -7.09 6.47
N GLU A 276 20.13 -7.51 7.01
CA GLU A 276 20.26 -8.80 7.72
C GLU A 276 19.69 -8.70 9.14
N THR A 277 19.99 -7.59 9.82
CA THR A 277 19.52 -7.33 11.19
C THR A 277 18.23 -6.50 11.22
N PHE A 278 17.86 -5.88 10.11
CA PHE A 278 16.78 -4.90 10.01
C PHE A 278 16.98 -3.77 11.04
N THR A 279 18.17 -3.19 11.05
CA THR A 279 18.53 -2.07 11.92
C THR A 279 19.11 -0.94 11.08
N ILE A 280 19.24 0.25 11.68
CA ILE A 280 19.91 1.38 11.07
C ILE A 280 21.20 1.71 11.82
N THR A 281 22.19 2.23 11.09
CA THR A 281 23.44 2.74 11.65
C THR A 281 23.60 4.21 11.24
N PRO A 282 23.90 5.14 12.16
CA PRO A 282 24.13 6.54 11.83
C PRO A 282 25.30 6.72 10.86
N ILE A 283 25.17 7.64 9.90
CA ILE A 283 26.22 8.00 8.92
C ILE A 283 26.41 9.53 8.86
N ILE A 284 27.56 10.00 8.37
CA ILE A 284 27.84 11.45 8.31
C ILE A 284 26.93 12.13 7.29
N SER A 285 26.29 13.23 7.69
CA SER A 285 25.53 14.13 6.81
C SER A 285 26.40 14.67 5.67
N PRO A 286 25.87 14.78 4.44
CA PRO A 286 26.62 15.35 3.33
C PRO A 286 26.88 16.86 3.50
N TYR A 287 26.15 17.55 4.38
CA TYR A 287 26.30 18.99 4.61
C TYR A 287 27.32 19.36 5.70
N GLU A 288 27.70 18.41 6.56
CA GLU A 288 28.76 18.64 7.54
C GLU A 288 30.14 18.31 6.94
N HIS A 289 31.02 19.31 6.93
CA HIS A 289 32.43 19.14 6.64
C HIS A 289 33.20 19.05 7.98
N SER A 290 33.79 17.89 8.28
CA SER A 290 34.89 17.74 9.25
C SER A 290 34.58 17.51 10.76
N SER A 291 33.52 16.81 11.14
CA SER A 291 33.39 16.21 12.49
C SER A 291 33.53 14.69 12.40
N THR A 292 34.57 14.15 13.04
CA THR A 292 34.65 12.73 13.40
C THR A 292 33.51 12.38 14.36
N GLU A 293 32.81 11.28 14.06
CA GLU A 293 31.61 10.71 14.71
C GLU A 293 30.25 11.18 14.18
N PRO A 294 29.27 10.27 13.90
CA PRO A 294 27.97 10.68 13.44
C PRO A 294 27.29 11.32 14.64
N ALA A 295 26.42 12.30 14.39
CA ALA A 295 25.67 12.91 15.47
C ALA A 295 24.78 11.85 16.15
N GLN A 296 25.19 11.41 17.34
CA GLN A 296 24.41 10.66 18.33
C GLN A 296 23.95 9.25 17.87
N ASN A 297 23.99 8.26 18.77
CA ASN A 297 23.55 6.89 18.48
C ASN A 297 22.00 6.79 18.49
N LEU A 298 21.33 7.64 17.72
CA LEU A 298 19.88 7.74 17.65
C LEU A 298 19.32 6.70 16.67
N THR A 299 19.32 5.44 17.05
CA THR A 299 18.76 4.35 16.20
C THR A 299 17.45 3.80 16.76
N SER A 300 17.25 3.94 18.07
CA SER A 300 16.15 3.34 18.82
C SER A 300 14.76 3.77 18.30
N TRP A 301 14.62 5.02 17.86
CA TRP A 301 13.37 5.52 17.26
C TRP A 301 12.90 4.71 16.03
N PHE A 302 13.82 4.12 15.26
CA PHE A 302 13.51 3.27 14.11
C PHE A 302 13.11 1.85 14.52
N ASP A 303 13.63 1.39 15.65
CA ASP A 303 13.36 0.07 16.20
C ASP A 303 12.07 0.03 17.03
N PHE A 304 11.55 1.18 17.47
CA PHE A 304 10.22 1.28 18.06
C PHE A 304 9.13 0.78 17.10
N THR A 305 8.35 -0.21 17.55
CA THR A 305 7.32 -0.87 16.74
C THR A 305 5.92 -0.31 16.94
N GLY A 306 5.70 0.45 18.01
CA GLY A 306 4.39 1.01 18.36
C GLY A 306 3.90 2.14 17.45
N HIS A 307 2.81 2.77 17.88
CA HIS A 307 2.14 3.87 17.20
C HIS A 307 2.76 5.21 17.58
N TRP A 308 3.14 6.01 16.57
CA TRP A 308 3.55 7.39 16.72
C TRP A 308 2.32 8.29 16.84
N GLY A 309 1.61 8.18 17.97
CA GLY A 309 0.39 8.93 18.26
C GLY A 309 -0.64 8.12 19.04
N ASP A 310 -1.76 8.75 19.36
CA ASP A 310 -2.90 8.15 20.03
C ASP A 310 -3.41 6.87 19.31
N ILE A 311 -4.00 5.94 20.06
CA ILE A 311 -4.88 4.91 19.49
C ILE A 311 -6.24 5.55 19.16
N SER A 312 -6.85 5.11 18.06
CA SER A 312 -8.19 5.57 17.65
C SER A 312 -9.19 5.55 18.81
N TYR A 313 -9.81 6.69 19.06
CA TYR A 313 -10.77 6.85 20.15
C TYR A 313 -11.98 5.93 19.98
N SER A 314 -12.52 5.47 21.11
CA SER A 314 -13.77 4.70 21.16
C SER A 314 -14.94 5.52 20.59
N ASP A 315 -15.95 4.86 20.01
CA ASP A 315 -17.14 5.55 19.49
C ASP A 315 -17.96 6.27 20.61
N SER A 316 -17.67 5.98 21.88
CA SER A 316 -18.25 6.69 23.03
C SER A 316 -17.48 7.94 23.46
N ASP A 317 -16.27 8.17 22.95
CA ASP A 317 -15.51 9.39 23.24
C ASP A 317 -16.20 10.60 22.60
N PRO A 318 -16.44 11.69 23.33
CA PRO A 318 -17.13 12.87 22.80
C PRO A 318 -16.40 13.57 21.65
N ARG A 319 -15.10 13.32 21.47
CA ARG A 319 -14.29 13.84 20.37
C ARG A 319 -14.41 12.97 19.12
N GLN A 320 -14.89 11.75 19.24
CA GLN A 320 -14.97 10.79 18.15
C GLN A 320 -16.31 10.92 17.41
N GLU A 321 -16.23 10.98 16.08
CA GLU A 321 -17.39 10.86 15.19
C GLU A 321 -17.08 9.83 14.11
N THR A 322 -18.08 9.06 13.69
CA THR A 322 -17.90 8.01 12.69
C THR A 322 -18.93 8.20 11.60
N VAL A 323 -18.47 8.39 10.36
CA VAL A 323 -19.34 8.54 9.18
C VAL A 323 -20.23 7.29 9.06
N PRO A 324 -21.57 7.44 9.11
CA PRO A 324 -22.48 6.32 8.95
C PRO A 324 -22.23 5.56 7.64
N HIS A 325 -22.44 4.24 7.64
CA HIS A 325 -22.32 3.33 6.48
C HIS A 325 -20.88 3.13 5.95
N PHE A 326 -20.05 4.17 5.93
CA PHE A 326 -18.64 4.09 5.52
C PHE A 326 -17.74 3.64 6.67
N GLY A 327 -18.03 4.05 7.91
CA GLY A 327 -17.23 3.72 9.09
C GLY A 327 -15.92 4.51 9.15
N LEU A 328 -15.87 5.68 8.49
CA LEU A 328 -14.72 6.56 8.54
C LEU A 328 -14.72 7.29 9.87
N LYS A 329 -13.68 7.08 10.67
CA LYS A 329 -13.52 7.67 11.99
C LYS A 329 -12.95 9.08 11.89
N ARG A 330 -13.35 9.95 12.81
CA ARG A 330 -12.75 11.28 12.97
C ARG A 330 -11.29 11.17 13.39
N PHE A 331 -11.00 10.37 14.42
CA PHE A 331 -9.65 10.07 14.88
C PHE A 331 -9.26 8.62 14.61
N ASN A 332 -8.18 8.46 13.85
CA ASN A 332 -7.51 7.18 13.63
C ASN A 332 -6.31 7.03 14.58
N SER A 333 -5.79 5.81 14.68
CA SER A 333 -4.52 5.59 15.38
C SER A 333 -3.38 6.27 14.63
N GLY A 334 -2.41 6.83 15.35
CA GLY A 334 -1.14 7.27 14.77
C GLY A 334 -0.45 6.13 14.00
N PRO A 335 0.34 6.41 12.96
CA PRO A 335 0.99 5.36 12.18
C PRO A 335 2.14 4.71 12.95
N ASN A 336 2.52 3.51 12.57
CA ASN A 336 3.83 2.96 12.97
C ASN A 336 4.97 3.67 12.21
N GLY A 337 6.20 3.47 12.67
CA GLY A 337 7.38 4.15 12.14
C GLY A 337 7.87 3.69 10.76
N PRO A 338 8.95 4.31 10.24
CA PRO A 338 9.54 4.03 8.93
C PRO A 338 9.93 2.56 8.66
N ARG A 339 10.22 1.77 9.70
CA ARG A 339 10.46 0.32 9.61
C ARG A 339 9.35 -0.42 8.85
N PHE A 340 8.10 0.06 8.92
CA PHE A 340 6.94 -0.58 8.29
C PHE A 340 6.70 -0.13 6.84
N LYS A 341 7.56 0.74 6.29
CA LYS A 341 7.38 1.37 4.96
C LYS A 341 8.09 0.62 3.82
N HIS A 342 8.22 -0.72 3.93
CA HIS A 342 8.68 -1.62 2.85
C HIS A 342 10.06 -1.29 2.28
N LEU A 343 11.04 -0.98 3.15
CA LEU A 343 12.41 -0.62 2.75
C LEU A 343 13.06 -1.61 1.77
N MET A 344 12.74 -2.90 1.92
CA MET A 344 13.27 -4.00 1.10
C MET A 344 12.52 -4.27 -0.21
N ARG A 345 11.62 -3.38 -0.65
CA ARG A 345 10.92 -3.48 -1.95
C ARG A 345 11.87 -3.70 -3.13
N LYS A 346 11.47 -4.50 -4.12
CA LYS A 346 12.24 -4.77 -5.35
C LYS A 346 12.12 -3.64 -6.35
N GLY A 347 10.91 -3.11 -6.52
CA GLY A 347 10.61 -2.00 -7.43
C GLY A 347 10.68 -0.64 -6.74
N LEU A 348 10.26 0.40 -7.47
CA LEU A 348 10.01 1.72 -6.87
C LEU A 348 8.77 1.70 -5.97
N VAL A 349 7.77 0.89 -6.33
CA VAL A 349 6.55 0.68 -5.54
C VAL A 349 6.64 -0.61 -4.72
N ARG A 350 5.66 -0.81 -3.84
CA ARG A 350 5.55 -2.02 -3.01
C ARG A 350 5.43 -3.29 -3.88
N ASP A 351 6.02 -4.39 -3.42
CA ASP A 351 6.03 -5.66 -4.16
C ASP A 351 4.64 -6.31 -4.26
N HIS A 352 3.78 -6.01 -3.30
CA HIS A 352 2.39 -6.48 -3.26
C HIS A 352 1.46 -5.28 -3.25
N ALA A 353 0.54 -5.27 -4.21
CA ALA A 353 -0.53 -4.27 -4.25
C ALA A 353 -1.36 -4.33 -2.96
N ARG A 354 -1.80 -3.17 -2.48
CA ARG A 354 -2.69 -3.08 -1.33
C ARG A 354 -3.97 -3.87 -1.60
N LYS A 355 -4.40 -4.66 -0.61
CA LYS A 355 -5.71 -5.31 -0.65
C LYS A 355 -6.79 -4.25 -0.43
N MET A 356 -7.61 -4.03 -1.45
CA MET A 356 -8.74 -3.12 -1.37
C MET A 356 -9.91 -3.78 -0.62
N GLY A 357 -10.50 -3.07 0.35
CA GLY A 357 -11.67 -3.54 1.08
C GLY A 357 -12.93 -3.57 0.21
N MET A 358 -13.93 -4.36 0.59
CA MET A 358 -15.18 -4.51 -0.19
C MET A 358 -15.92 -3.17 -0.40
N LYS A 359 -15.96 -2.30 0.63
CA LYS A 359 -16.60 -0.99 0.52
C LYS A 359 -15.86 -0.09 -0.46
N GLU A 360 -14.53 -0.05 -0.35
CA GLU A 360 -13.67 0.74 -1.22
C GLU A 360 -13.75 0.25 -2.67
N TRP A 361 -13.76 -1.06 -2.88
CA TRP A 361 -13.99 -1.66 -4.20
C TRP A 361 -15.35 -1.25 -4.79
N ALA A 362 -16.41 -1.26 -3.98
CA ALA A 362 -17.74 -0.85 -4.42
C ALA A 362 -17.79 0.64 -4.80
N VAL A 363 -17.14 1.52 -4.01
CA VAL A 363 -17.00 2.95 -4.34
C VAL A 363 -16.22 3.12 -5.65
N ASN A 364 -15.10 2.42 -5.82
CA ASN A 364 -14.31 2.44 -7.06
C ASN A 364 -15.15 2.07 -8.30
N VAL A 365 -15.89 0.96 -8.23
CA VAL A 365 -16.77 0.53 -9.32
C VAL A 365 -17.85 1.57 -9.59
N PHE A 366 -18.49 2.09 -8.54
CA PHE A 366 -19.54 3.09 -8.68
C PHE A 366 -19.02 4.39 -9.32
N MET A 367 -17.88 4.90 -8.82
CA MET A 367 -17.27 6.14 -9.31
C MET A 367 -16.78 6.02 -10.75
N SER A 368 -16.27 4.86 -11.18
CA SER A 368 -15.84 4.70 -12.59
C SER A 368 -17.00 4.70 -13.59
N TRP A 369 -18.18 4.22 -13.16
CA TRP A 369 -19.39 4.21 -13.99
C TRP A 369 -20.17 5.52 -13.89
N TYR A 370 -19.95 6.30 -12.83
CA TYR A 370 -20.77 7.47 -12.54
C TYR A 370 -20.81 8.51 -13.68
N PRO A 371 -19.66 8.99 -14.21
CA PRO A 371 -19.64 10.01 -15.27
C PRO A 371 -20.33 9.58 -16.57
N CYS A 372 -20.19 8.32 -16.97
CA CYS A 372 -20.70 7.83 -18.25
C CYS A 372 -22.17 7.41 -18.19
N CYS A 373 -22.56 6.80 -17.07
CA CYS A 373 -23.64 5.82 -17.09
C CYS A 373 -24.67 6.03 -15.98
N ILE A 374 -24.32 6.74 -14.90
CA ILE A 374 -25.17 6.92 -13.71
C ILE A 374 -25.51 8.41 -13.50
N ARG A 375 -24.76 9.36 -14.07
CA ARG A 375 -25.01 10.79 -13.87
C ARG A 375 -26.26 11.28 -14.64
N GLY A 376 -27.27 11.75 -13.90
CA GLY A 376 -28.47 12.39 -14.43
C GLY A 376 -29.33 11.46 -15.31
N TRP A 377 -29.85 11.98 -16.43
CA TRP A 377 -30.72 11.22 -17.34
C TRP A 377 -30.04 9.98 -17.97
N ARG A 378 -28.70 9.93 -17.95
CA ARG A 378 -27.92 8.78 -18.44
C ARG A 378 -28.19 7.51 -17.62
N LEU A 379 -28.56 7.63 -16.34
CA LEU A 379 -28.96 6.50 -15.51
C LEU A 379 -30.14 5.73 -16.12
N TRP A 380 -31.22 6.46 -16.44
CA TRP A 380 -32.43 5.87 -17.01
C TRP A 380 -32.18 5.24 -18.38
N ARG A 381 -31.31 5.88 -19.18
CA ARG A 381 -30.86 5.32 -20.46
C ARG A 381 -30.08 4.00 -20.27
N SER A 382 -29.13 3.98 -19.34
CA SER A 382 -28.31 2.80 -19.05
C SER A 382 -29.13 1.66 -18.45
N LEU A 383 -30.05 1.96 -17.54
CA LEU A 383 -31.00 0.98 -17.00
C LEU A 383 -31.89 0.39 -18.10
N GLY A 384 -32.40 1.23 -19.02
CA GLY A 384 -33.17 0.77 -20.17
C GLY A 384 -32.36 -0.19 -21.06
N ILE A 385 -31.11 0.16 -21.39
CA ILE A 385 -30.20 -0.71 -22.17
C ILE A 385 -29.95 -2.03 -21.42
N MET A 386 -29.67 -1.97 -20.12
CA MET A 386 -29.40 -3.16 -19.31
C MET A 386 -30.61 -4.10 -19.27
N VAL A 387 -31.84 -3.57 -19.13
CA VAL A 387 -33.07 -4.36 -19.19
C VAL A 387 -33.23 -5.02 -20.56
N VAL A 388 -32.96 -4.30 -21.66
CA VAL A 388 -33.00 -4.85 -23.02
C VAL A 388 -31.98 -5.98 -23.19
N VAL A 389 -30.75 -5.78 -22.72
CA VAL A 389 -29.67 -6.79 -22.81
C VAL A 389 -30.01 -8.03 -21.96
N LEU A 390 -30.44 -7.85 -20.70
CA LEU A 390 -30.85 -8.97 -19.84
C LEU A 390 -32.03 -9.74 -20.45
N SER A 391 -33.02 -9.03 -21.01
CA SER A 391 -34.14 -9.66 -21.71
C SER A 391 -33.66 -10.47 -22.92
N ALA A 392 -32.73 -9.93 -23.71
CA ALA A 392 -32.14 -10.62 -24.85
C ALA A 392 -31.35 -11.87 -24.44
N ILE A 393 -30.57 -11.80 -23.35
CA ILE A 393 -29.85 -12.95 -22.79
C ILE A 393 -30.84 -14.03 -22.35
N VAL A 394 -31.88 -13.67 -21.59
CA VAL A 394 -32.91 -14.61 -21.16
C VAL A 394 -33.60 -15.27 -22.36
N LEU A 395 -33.94 -14.49 -23.39
CA LEU A 395 -34.52 -15.03 -24.63
C LEU A 395 -33.56 -15.95 -25.37
N ALA A 396 -32.26 -15.63 -25.43
CA ALA A 396 -31.24 -16.48 -26.03
C ALA A 396 -31.07 -17.79 -25.27
N VAL A 397 -31.11 -17.77 -23.93
CA VAL A 397 -31.09 -18.97 -23.08
C VAL A 397 -32.34 -19.82 -23.33
N ILE A 398 -33.53 -19.22 -23.33
CA ILE A 398 -34.79 -19.93 -23.60
C ILE A 398 -34.76 -20.55 -25.00
N PHE A 399 -34.29 -19.80 -26.00
CA PHE A 399 -34.16 -20.29 -27.37
C PHE A 399 -33.14 -21.43 -27.47
N GLY A 400 -32.00 -21.30 -26.77
CA GLY A 400 -30.99 -22.35 -26.65
C GLY A 400 -31.55 -23.63 -26.03
N ILE A 401 -32.28 -23.53 -24.92
CA ILE A 401 -32.93 -24.67 -24.26
C ILE A 401 -33.98 -25.30 -25.19
N ARG A 402 -34.83 -24.48 -25.84
CA ARG A 402 -35.83 -24.98 -26.78
C ARG A 402 -35.19 -25.71 -27.95
N ARG A 403 -34.13 -25.14 -28.55
CA ARG A 403 -33.39 -25.72 -29.67
C ARG A 403 -32.65 -26.99 -29.26
N TYR A 404 -32.09 -27.04 -28.06
CA TYR A 404 -31.50 -28.25 -27.48
C TYR A 404 -32.55 -29.35 -27.29
N LYS A 405 -33.74 -29.01 -26.77
CA LYS A 405 -34.84 -29.98 -26.59
C LYS A 405 -35.36 -30.52 -27.92
N THR A 406 -35.51 -29.66 -28.94
CA THR A 406 -35.92 -30.10 -30.30
C THR A 406 -34.84 -30.95 -30.97
N TRP A 407 -33.56 -30.58 -30.81
CA TRP A 407 -32.45 -31.39 -31.29
C TRP A 407 -32.43 -32.75 -30.61
N ARG A 408 -32.55 -32.81 -29.27
CA ARG A 408 -32.62 -34.06 -28.51
C ARG A 408 -33.81 -34.94 -28.94
N GLN A 409 -34.98 -34.35 -29.20
CA GLN A 409 -36.13 -35.07 -29.73
C GLN A 409 -35.87 -35.62 -31.14
N LYS A 410 -35.29 -34.83 -32.05
CA LYS A 410 -34.92 -35.31 -33.39
C LYS A 410 -33.90 -36.45 -33.35
N THR A 411 -32.91 -36.38 -32.47
CA THR A 411 -31.92 -37.45 -32.26
C THR A 411 -32.55 -38.71 -31.63
N ALA A 412 -33.60 -38.56 -30.82
CA ALA A 412 -34.38 -39.68 -30.29
C ALA A 412 -35.27 -40.32 -31.38
N TYR A 413 -35.94 -39.51 -32.21
CA TYR A 413 -36.73 -39.99 -33.35
C TYR A 413 -35.88 -40.66 -34.44
N SER A 414 -34.64 -40.20 -34.68
CA SER A 414 -33.73 -40.87 -35.61
C SER A 414 -33.25 -42.23 -35.09
N LYS A 415 -33.10 -42.39 -33.77
CA LYS A 415 -32.81 -43.69 -33.14
C LYS A 415 -33.97 -44.67 -33.24
N LEU A 416 -35.21 -44.20 -33.03
CA LEU A 416 -36.41 -45.05 -33.17
C LEU A 416 -36.64 -45.53 -34.62
N ARG A 417 -36.25 -44.72 -35.61
CA ARG A 417 -36.33 -45.10 -37.04
C ARG A 417 -35.25 -46.09 -37.48
N GLU A 418 -34.19 -46.26 -36.70
CA GLU A 418 -33.17 -47.30 -36.89
C GLU A 418 -33.60 -48.67 -36.31
N GLU A 419 -34.65 -48.70 -35.48
CA GLU A 419 -35.16 -49.92 -34.81
C GLU A 419 -36.39 -50.57 -35.51
N ASP A 420 -36.90 -50.01 -36.62
CA ASP A 420 -37.94 -50.67 -37.43
C ASP A 420 -37.34 -51.83 -38.26
N ILE A 421 -37.38 -53.04 -37.69
CA ILE A 421 -37.20 -54.37 -38.32
C ILE A 421 -38.61 -55.03 -38.47
N PRO A 422 -38.87 -55.89 -39.48
CA PRO A 422 -40.12 -55.90 -40.26
C PRO A 422 -41.32 -56.70 -39.69
N MET A 423 -42.50 -56.27 -40.13
CA MET A 423 -43.87 -56.76 -39.86
C MET A 423 -44.20 -58.19 -40.36
N ASP A 424 -43.40 -59.21 -40.04
CA ASP A 424 -43.71 -60.62 -40.37
C ASP A 424 -43.82 -61.55 -39.14
N GLU A 425 -43.41 -61.13 -37.95
CA GLU A 425 -43.45 -61.99 -36.74
C GLU A 425 -44.75 -61.88 -35.91
N LEU A 426 -45.46 -60.75 -35.95
CA LEU A 426 -46.65 -60.52 -35.10
C LEU A 426 -47.91 -61.29 -35.52
N ARG A 427 -47.95 -61.83 -36.75
CA ARG A 427 -49.12 -62.59 -37.24
C ARG A 427 -49.17 -64.03 -36.72
N ARG A 428 -48.05 -64.55 -36.19
CA ARG A 428 -47.95 -65.94 -35.71
C ARG A 428 -48.34 -66.13 -34.25
N GLU A 429 -48.29 -65.08 -33.43
CA GLU A 429 -48.64 -65.15 -32.00
C GLU A 429 -50.14 -64.94 -31.73
N GLU A 430 -50.84 -64.20 -32.60
CA GLU A 430 -52.28 -63.94 -32.43
C GLU A 430 -53.16 -65.20 -32.61
N GLU A 431 -52.76 -66.14 -33.47
CA GLU A 431 -53.49 -67.41 -33.69
C GLU A 431 -53.28 -68.43 -32.54
N GLN A 432 -52.24 -68.27 -31.71
CA GLN A 432 -51.97 -69.18 -30.58
C GLN A 432 -52.66 -68.74 -29.28
N LEU A 433 -52.95 -67.45 -29.12
CA LEU A 433 -53.59 -66.89 -27.92
C LEU A 433 -55.13 -66.97 -27.95
N SER A 434 -55.76 -67.06 -29.12
CA SER A 434 -57.22 -67.17 -29.24
C SER A 434 -57.80 -68.56 -28.91
N ALA A 435 -56.96 -69.58 -28.71
CA ALA A 435 -57.39 -70.97 -28.43
C ALA A 435 -57.32 -71.36 -26.94
N ALA A 436 -56.83 -70.49 -26.06
CA ALA A 436 -56.58 -70.80 -24.65
C ALA A 436 -57.00 -69.66 -23.72
N SER A 437 -58.28 -69.58 -23.39
CA SER A 437 -58.82 -69.23 -22.04
C SER A 437 -60.28 -68.78 -22.16
N SER A 438 -61.12 -69.64 -22.73
CA SER A 438 -62.58 -69.56 -22.65
C SER A 438 -63.12 -70.12 -21.33
N ASP A 439 -62.34 -70.13 -20.25
CA ASP A 439 -62.70 -70.72 -18.97
C ASP A 439 -62.61 -69.69 -17.84
N ASP A 440 -63.71 -69.59 -17.09
CA ASP A 440 -63.88 -69.02 -15.75
C ASP A 440 -64.20 -67.51 -15.60
N GLU A 441 -65.45 -67.19 -15.98
CA GLU A 441 -66.32 -66.32 -15.18
C GLU A 441 -66.63 -67.01 -13.82
N ASP A 442 -66.27 -66.42 -12.68
CA ASP A 442 -66.99 -66.55 -11.40
C ASP A 442 -66.26 -65.81 -10.26
N ASP A 443 -66.52 -64.51 -10.08
CA ASP A 443 -66.31 -63.86 -8.76
C ASP A 443 -67.27 -62.67 -8.55
N TYR A 444 -68.56 -62.94 -8.73
CA TYR A 444 -69.65 -61.98 -8.52
C TYR A 444 -70.55 -62.38 -7.35
N ARG A 445 -70.03 -62.99 -6.27
CA ARG A 445 -70.84 -63.29 -5.07
C ARG A 445 -70.00 -63.56 -3.82
N LEU A 446 -69.49 -62.53 -3.16
CA LEU A 446 -69.10 -62.59 -1.73
C LEU A 446 -68.98 -61.18 -1.10
N ARG A 447 -69.83 -60.25 -1.55
CA ARG A 447 -69.94 -58.88 -1.01
C ARG A 447 -71.27 -58.67 -0.27
N GLN A 448 -71.63 -59.63 0.58
CA GLN A 448 -72.81 -59.57 1.43
C GLN A 448 -72.53 -60.43 2.68
N GLU A 449 -71.98 -59.81 3.73
CA GLU A 449 -71.94 -60.26 5.15
C GLU A 449 -70.71 -59.66 5.87
N ARG A 450 -70.83 -58.41 6.32
CA ARG A 450 -70.34 -57.93 7.63
C ARG A 450 -70.72 -56.45 7.81
N SER A 451 -72.03 -56.23 7.78
CA SER A 451 -72.68 -55.34 8.72
C SER A 451 -73.09 -56.23 9.88
N LEU A 452 -72.57 -55.96 11.09
CA LEU A 452 -73.17 -56.21 12.42
C LEU A 452 -72.10 -56.24 13.52
N HIS A 453 -72.30 -55.35 14.50
CA HIS A 453 -72.11 -55.48 15.95
C HIS A 453 -70.94 -56.32 16.51
N TYR A 454 -70.16 -55.76 17.44
CA TYR A 454 -70.35 -55.88 18.91
C TYR A 454 -69.14 -55.26 19.62
N TYR A 455 -69.43 -54.20 20.40
CA TYR A 455 -68.61 -53.41 21.36
C TYR A 455 -67.21 -52.92 20.98
#